data_AF-A0A554KFI7-F1
#
_entry.id   AF-A0A554KFI7-F1
#
_cell.length_a   1.000
_cell.length_b   1.000
_cell.length_c   1.000
_cell.angle_alpha   90.00
_cell.angle_beta   90.00
_cell.angle_gamma   90.00
#
_symmetry.space_group_name_H-M   'P 1'
#
loop_
_entity.id
_entity.type
_entity.pdbx_description
1 polymer ?
#
loop_
_entity_poly.entity_id
_entity_poly.type
_entity_poly.pdbx_seq_one_letter_code
_entity_poly.pdbx_strand_id
1 'polypeptide(L)'
;MTPPAALEAELQRYALRTGSMPASAPIRDLLAPYVLTPIGGGVFHRVYRVTGTPWVVKEGRWHLSIPIHCWSFPVHARLIHPLLAAWGSGCKPTAREAQRQYEHYLVFAEYLGHFDTLPDAYPDGQVLARTQRLIRDSLPQALTRIEAYYGRRLPPSVQRIVDSPLRLHNFLPREYLLFGTSLDAGEHTSFLFQEFTEGTPLHDIDVPTLAPQRRDEMILLSVLLLLLRMETGIVPDTRPRDFLLHHDWFTKTDNILVGPHGVTMVDTRWFWESRENVIRRGIVLPEWIARCLWKYLGNAGW
;
A
#
# COMPACT_ATOMS: atom_id res chain seq x y z
N MET A 1 -15.66 28.67 -3.44
CA MET A 1 -15.58 27.22 -3.20
C MET A 1 -15.33 26.54 -4.53
N THR A 2 -14.15 25.97 -4.72
CA THR A 2 -13.84 25.19 -5.94
C THR A 2 -14.53 23.83 -5.81
N PRO A 3 -15.30 23.35 -6.80
CA PRO A 3 -16.03 22.07 -6.68
C PRO A 3 -15.05 20.90 -6.53
N PRO A 4 -15.41 19.82 -5.80
CA PRO A 4 -14.61 18.61 -5.69
C PRO A 4 -14.14 18.03 -7.04
N ALA A 5 -14.94 18.21 -8.10
CA ALA A 5 -14.63 17.77 -9.46
C ALA A 5 -13.46 18.54 -10.11
N ALA A 6 -13.21 19.80 -9.72
CA ALA A 6 -12.15 20.61 -10.30
C ALA A 6 -10.76 20.15 -9.82
N LEU A 7 -10.62 19.80 -8.53
CA LEU A 7 -9.37 19.24 -8.04
C LEU A 7 -9.08 17.90 -8.71
N GLU A 8 -10.08 17.03 -8.81
CA GLU A 8 -9.90 15.71 -9.43
C GLU A 8 -9.46 15.79 -10.90
N ALA A 9 -10.04 16.70 -11.69
CA ALA A 9 -9.62 16.92 -13.08
C ALA A 9 -8.15 17.34 -13.18
N GLU A 10 -7.68 18.20 -12.27
CA GLU A 10 -6.27 18.59 -12.21
C GLU A 10 -5.36 17.44 -11.75
N LEU A 11 -5.81 16.63 -10.78
CA LEU A 11 -5.07 15.43 -10.36
C LEU A 11 -4.89 14.47 -11.54
N GLN A 12 -5.94 14.23 -12.34
CA GLN A 12 -5.88 13.39 -13.54
C GLN A 12 -4.94 13.95 -14.61
N ARG A 13 -4.93 15.28 -14.77
CA ARG A 13 -4.06 15.98 -15.72
C ARG A 13 -2.58 15.77 -15.39
N TYR A 14 -2.22 15.82 -14.10
CA TYR A 14 -0.83 15.77 -13.64
C TYR A 14 -0.39 14.41 -13.09
N ALA A 15 -1.30 13.43 -13.02
CA ALA A 15 -0.97 12.08 -12.57
C ALA A 15 0.13 11.44 -13.43
N LEU A 16 1.00 10.67 -12.77
CA LEU A 16 2.01 9.86 -13.43
C LEU A 16 1.35 8.87 -14.40
N ARG A 17 2.05 8.53 -15.48
CA ARG A 17 1.58 7.58 -16.51
C ARG A 17 2.69 6.62 -16.88
N THR A 18 2.33 5.39 -17.21
CA THR A 18 3.30 4.37 -17.62
C THR A 18 4.09 4.83 -18.84
N GLY A 19 5.41 4.59 -18.84
CA GLY A 19 6.28 4.90 -19.98
C GLY A 19 6.55 6.40 -20.23
N SER A 20 6.14 7.29 -19.32
CA SER A 20 6.42 8.72 -19.41
C SER A 20 7.26 9.19 -18.23
N MET A 21 8.19 10.12 -18.46
CA MET A 21 8.89 10.78 -17.36
C MET A 21 7.92 11.71 -16.61
N PRO A 22 7.89 11.69 -15.27
CA PRO A 22 6.98 12.54 -14.51
C PRO A 22 7.19 14.02 -14.81
N ALA A 23 6.13 14.68 -15.29
CA ALA A 23 6.10 16.13 -15.38
C ALA A 23 5.91 16.72 -13.98
N SER A 24 6.58 17.84 -13.70
CA SER A 24 6.40 18.55 -12.44
C SER A 24 5.02 19.19 -12.39
N ALA A 25 4.18 18.74 -11.47
CA ALA A 25 2.90 19.33 -11.15
C ALA A 25 3.06 20.61 -10.31
N PRO A 26 2.22 21.65 -10.52
CA PRO A 26 2.25 22.87 -9.73
C PRO A 26 1.54 22.66 -8.38
N ILE A 27 2.08 21.79 -7.52
CA ILE A 27 1.42 21.31 -6.29
C ILE A 27 0.94 22.45 -5.39
N ARG A 28 1.73 23.53 -5.25
CA ARG A 28 1.34 24.70 -4.45
C ARG A 28 0.11 25.40 -5.02
N ASP A 29 0.08 25.61 -6.33
CA ASP A 29 -1.05 26.28 -6.99
C ASP A 29 -2.31 25.40 -6.99
N LEU A 30 -2.13 24.08 -7.15
CA LEU A 30 -3.21 23.10 -7.05
C LEU A 30 -3.86 23.10 -5.66
N LEU A 31 -3.06 23.23 -4.60
CA LEU A 31 -3.52 23.19 -3.21
C LEU A 31 -3.87 24.56 -2.61
N ALA A 32 -3.42 25.66 -3.22
CA ALA A 32 -3.64 27.03 -2.73
C ALA A 32 -5.12 27.39 -2.44
N PRO A 33 -6.11 26.90 -3.22
CA PRO A 33 -7.51 27.19 -2.94
C PRO A 33 -8.09 26.43 -1.73
N TYR A 34 -7.35 25.48 -1.16
CA TYR A 34 -7.85 24.54 -0.16
C TYR A 34 -7.16 24.71 1.19
N VAL A 35 -7.91 24.45 2.26
CA VAL A 35 -7.34 24.33 3.60
C VAL A 35 -6.80 22.91 3.79
N LEU A 36 -5.56 22.81 4.28
CA LEU A 36 -4.92 21.54 4.59
C LEU A 36 -4.93 21.31 6.10
N THR A 37 -5.68 20.32 6.56
CA THR A 37 -5.70 19.92 7.97
C THR A 37 -4.75 18.73 8.18
N PRO A 38 -3.70 18.84 9.02
CA PRO A 38 -2.84 17.70 9.32
C PRO A 38 -3.64 16.64 10.08
N ILE A 39 -3.64 15.40 9.57
CA ILE A 39 -4.36 14.26 10.18
C ILE A 39 -3.44 13.10 10.57
N GLY A 40 -2.18 13.16 10.14
CA GLY A 40 -1.19 12.14 10.47
C GLY A 40 0.20 12.58 10.05
N GLY A 41 1.20 12.07 10.75
CA GLY A 41 2.60 12.28 10.45
C GLY A 41 3.39 11.08 10.94
N GLY A 42 4.13 10.46 10.05
CA GLY A 42 5.09 9.41 10.38
C GLY A 42 6.49 9.85 10.03
N VAL A 43 7.46 9.01 10.37
CA VAL A 43 8.86 9.21 9.94
C VAL A 43 8.90 9.51 8.43
N PHE A 44 8.19 8.74 7.60
CA PHE A 44 8.30 8.81 6.13
C PHE A 44 7.28 9.70 5.41
N HIS A 45 6.38 10.41 6.11
CA HIS A 45 5.34 11.19 5.42
C HIS A 45 4.61 12.20 6.31
N ARG A 46 4.02 13.19 5.65
CA ARG A 46 2.98 14.05 6.24
C ARG A 46 1.67 13.81 5.51
N VAL A 47 0.60 13.64 6.27
CA VAL A 47 -0.76 13.39 5.75
C VAL A 47 -1.63 14.60 6.05
N TYR A 48 -2.18 15.18 5.00
CA TYR A 48 -3.10 16.31 5.11
C TYR A 48 -4.45 15.94 4.52
N ARG A 49 -5.52 16.20 5.29
CA ARG A 49 -6.88 16.23 4.77
C ARG A 49 -7.08 17.52 3.99
N VAL A 50 -7.56 17.42 2.76
CA VAL A 50 -7.92 18.58 1.94
C VAL A 50 -9.38 18.94 2.24
N THR A 51 -9.59 19.98 3.06
CA THR A 51 -10.92 20.36 3.57
C THR A 51 -11.90 20.62 2.42
N GLY A 52 -13.12 20.09 2.55
CA GLY A 52 -14.18 20.27 1.55
C GLY A 52 -14.06 19.37 0.30
N THR A 53 -13.13 18.41 0.30
CA THR A 53 -12.96 17.45 -0.81
C THR A 53 -12.89 16.02 -0.26
N PRO A 54 -13.01 14.96 -1.07
CA PRO A 54 -12.78 13.59 -0.61
C PRO A 54 -11.28 13.24 -0.48
N TRP A 55 -10.36 14.15 -0.82
CA TRP A 55 -8.94 13.83 -0.93
C TRP A 55 -8.12 14.02 0.36
N VAL A 56 -7.17 13.11 0.54
CA VAL A 56 -6.02 13.22 1.44
C VAL A 56 -4.77 13.31 0.58
N VAL A 57 -3.87 14.22 0.91
CA VAL A 57 -2.57 14.33 0.26
C VAL A 57 -1.47 13.86 1.19
N LYS A 58 -0.61 12.97 0.68
CA LYS A 58 0.56 12.45 1.38
C LYS A 58 1.82 12.85 0.62
N GLU A 59 2.66 13.66 1.24
CA GLU A 59 3.97 14.02 0.67
C GLU A 59 4.97 12.89 0.93
N GLY A 60 5.63 12.40 -0.12
CA GLY A 60 6.67 11.38 -0.04
C GLY A 60 7.95 11.92 0.58
N ARG A 61 8.48 11.22 1.60
CA ARG A 61 9.78 11.54 2.22
C ARG A 61 10.55 10.26 2.55
N TRP A 62 11.85 10.21 2.24
CA TRP A 62 12.74 9.14 2.68
C TRP A 62 13.45 9.59 3.95
N HIS A 63 12.71 9.75 5.03
CA HIS A 63 13.35 9.95 6.33
C HIS A 63 13.75 8.59 6.87
N LEU A 64 14.98 8.14 6.64
CA LEU A 64 15.49 6.99 7.37
C LEU A 64 15.88 7.40 8.80
N SER A 65 14.92 7.87 9.61
CA SER A 65 15.10 7.88 11.07
C SER A 65 14.46 6.60 11.60
N ILE A 66 15.22 5.52 11.65
CA ILE A 66 14.85 4.38 12.50
C ILE A 66 15.30 4.81 13.91
N PRO A 67 14.40 5.17 14.85
CA PRO A 67 14.81 5.46 16.21
C PRO A 67 15.34 4.18 16.86
N ILE A 68 16.66 3.97 16.84
CA ILE A 68 17.31 2.87 17.55
C ILE A 68 17.53 3.32 18.99
N HIS A 69 16.45 3.40 19.77
CA HIS A 69 16.54 3.67 21.21
C HIS A 69 16.41 2.40 22.06
N CYS A 70 16.36 1.23 21.43
CA CYS A 70 16.26 -0.05 22.12
C CYS A 70 17.65 -0.72 22.17
N TRP A 71 18.05 -1.15 23.37
CA TRP A 71 19.36 -1.77 23.60
C TRP A 71 19.53 -3.17 22.99
N SER A 72 18.51 -3.65 22.28
CA SER A 72 18.36 -5.00 21.75
C SER A 72 18.66 -5.14 20.24
N PHE A 73 19.09 -4.09 19.54
CA PHE A 73 19.47 -4.25 18.13
C PHE A 73 20.79 -5.04 18.00
N PRO A 74 20.87 -5.98 17.04
CA PRO A 74 22.12 -6.67 16.72
C PRO A 74 23.25 -5.68 16.44
N VAL A 75 24.48 -6.05 16.82
CA VAL A 75 25.68 -5.19 16.71
C VAL A 75 25.85 -4.58 15.32
N HIS A 76 25.51 -5.31 14.25
CA HIS A 76 25.57 -4.80 12.88
C HIS A 76 24.63 -3.61 12.62
N ALA A 77 23.41 -3.60 13.16
CA ALA A 77 22.49 -2.47 12.99
C ALA A 77 22.97 -1.23 13.75
N ARG A 78 23.58 -1.41 14.93
CA ARG A 78 24.21 -0.33 15.70
C ARG A 78 25.40 0.30 14.96
N LEU A 79 26.19 -0.51 14.26
CA LEU A 79 27.35 -0.05 13.47
C LEU A 79 26.93 0.71 12.20
N ILE A 80 25.83 0.33 11.57
CA ILE A 80 25.35 0.95 10.33
C ILE A 80 24.48 2.19 10.62
N HIS A 81 23.95 2.34 11.84
CA HIS A 81 23.09 3.46 12.22
C HIS A 81 23.69 4.86 12.01
N PRO A 82 24.94 5.16 12.42
CA PRO A 82 25.52 6.49 12.15
C PRO A 82 25.62 6.81 10.66
N LEU A 83 25.86 5.79 9.82
CA LEU A 83 25.90 5.92 8.37
C LEU A 83 24.50 6.19 7.79
N LEU A 84 23.46 5.52 8.31
CA LEU A 84 22.07 5.71 7.90
C LEU A 84 21.47 7.02 8.42
N ALA A 85 21.86 7.46 9.63
CA ALA A 85 21.42 8.71 10.24
C ALA A 85 21.91 9.93 9.42
N ALA A 86 23.09 9.84 8.81
CA ALA A 86 23.60 10.85 7.88
C ALA A 86 22.73 10.99 6.59
N TRP A 87 21.91 9.98 6.28
CA TRP A 87 20.92 10.01 5.20
C TRP A 87 19.48 10.20 5.71
N GLY A 88 19.27 10.31 7.02
CA GLY A 88 17.96 10.31 7.68
C GLY A 88 17.13 11.59 7.49
N SER A 89 17.75 12.68 7.03
CA SER A 89 17.09 13.97 6.83
C SER A 89 17.44 14.56 5.47
N GLY A 90 16.65 14.25 4.43
CA GLY A 90 16.71 15.01 3.17
C GLY A 90 16.50 14.20 1.89
N CYS A 91 16.50 12.87 1.92
CA CYS A 91 16.27 12.11 0.71
C CYS A 91 14.80 12.20 0.29
N LYS A 92 14.53 12.74 -0.90
CA LYS A 92 13.23 12.73 -1.57
C LYS A 92 13.30 11.80 -2.78
N PRO A 93 12.21 11.10 -3.14
CA PRO A 93 12.19 10.28 -4.34
C PRO A 93 12.50 11.18 -5.55
N THR A 94 13.46 10.75 -6.37
CA THR A 94 13.70 11.36 -7.68
C THR A 94 12.52 11.07 -8.60
N ALA A 95 12.42 11.77 -9.74
CA ALA A 95 11.39 11.49 -10.74
C ALA A 95 11.41 10.01 -11.20
N ARG A 96 12.62 9.44 -11.38
CA ARG A 96 12.79 8.03 -11.75
C ARG A 96 12.26 7.09 -10.67
N GLU A 97 12.53 7.39 -9.41
CA GLU A 97 12.06 6.57 -8.29
C GLU A 97 10.54 6.72 -8.09
N ALA A 98 9.98 7.92 -8.27
CA ALA A 98 8.54 8.14 -8.26
C ALA A 98 7.85 7.34 -9.38
N GLN A 99 8.45 7.31 -10.58
CA GLN A 99 7.96 6.50 -11.70
C GLN A 99 8.02 4.99 -11.39
N ARG A 100 9.13 4.52 -10.81
CA ARG A 100 9.25 3.13 -10.39
C ARG A 100 8.19 2.75 -9.34
N GLN A 101 7.97 3.62 -8.35
CA GLN A 101 6.95 3.41 -7.32
C GLN A 101 5.54 3.38 -7.92
N TYR A 102 5.27 4.24 -8.91
CA TYR A 102 4.02 4.23 -9.66
C TYR A 102 3.80 2.91 -10.38
N GLU A 103 4.82 2.39 -11.07
CA GLU A 103 4.75 1.11 -11.79
C GLU A 103 4.50 -0.06 -10.83
N HIS A 104 5.17 -0.09 -9.67
CA HIS A 104 4.89 -1.08 -8.64
C HIS A 104 3.47 -0.95 -8.08
N TYR A 105 3.00 0.28 -7.88
CA TYR A 105 1.63 0.55 -7.44
C TYR A 105 0.61 0.06 -8.48
N LEU A 106 0.86 0.24 -9.78
CA LEU A 106 -0.05 -0.26 -10.82
C LEU A 106 -0.18 -1.78 -10.76
N VAL A 107 0.94 -2.49 -10.63
CA VAL A 107 0.93 -3.95 -10.41
C VAL A 107 0.15 -4.28 -9.14
N PHE A 108 0.36 -3.56 -8.04
CA PHE A 108 -0.42 -3.76 -6.83
C PHE A 108 -1.92 -3.52 -7.02
N ALA A 109 -2.29 -2.51 -7.79
CA ALA A 109 -3.67 -2.17 -8.13
C ALA A 109 -4.33 -3.22 -9.02
N GLU A 110 -3.59 -3.91 -9.89
CA GLU A 110 -4.11 -5.06 -10.65
C GLU A 110 -4.61 -6.18 -9.73
N TYR A 111 -3.92 -6.42 -8.62
CA TYR A 111 -4.25 -7.51 -7.70
C TYR A 111 -5.19 -7.09 -6.58
N LEU A 112 -5.18 -5.84 -6.10
CA LEU A 112 -6.00 -5.46 -4.94
C LEU A 112 -7.16 -4.52 -5.30
N GLY A 113 -7.08 -3.85 -6.44
CA GLY A 113 -8.16 -3.02 -6.95
C GLY A 113 -9.27 -3.83 -7.60
N HIS A 114 -10.50 -3.33 -7.51
CA HIS A 114 -11.60 -3.73 -8.38
C HIS A 114 -12.53 -2.54 -8.56
N PHE A 115 -12.23 -1.71 -9.55
CA PHE A 115 -12.90 -0.42 -9.63
C PHE A 115 -13.96 -0.42 -10.73
N ASP A 116 -15.22 -0.33 -10.33
CA ASP A 116 -16.36 -0.43 -11.24
C ASP A 116 -16.49 0.76 -12.21
N THR A 117 -15.95 1.94 -11.84
CA THR A 117 -16.14 3.21 -12.57
C THR A 117 -14.85 3.86 -13.07
N LEU A 118 -13.69 3.22 -12.91
CA LEU A 118 -12.39 3.79 -13.29
C LEU A 118 -12.00 3.89 -14.78
N PRO A 119 -12.64 3.23 -15.78
CA PRO A 119 -12.05 3.10 -17.12
C PRO A 119 -11.57 4.41 -17.77
N ASP A 120 -12.24 5.53 -17.47
CA ASP A 120 -11.96 6.82 -18.11
C ASP A 120 -11.22 7.83 -17.21
N ALA A 121 -11.20 7.61 -15.89
CA ALA A 121 -10.71 8.56 -14.89
C ALA A 121 -9.35 8.20 -14.27
N TYR A 122 -8.82 7.01 -14.59
CA TYR A 122 -7.53 6.52 -14.11
C TYR A 122 -6.49 6.48 -15.23
N PRO A 123 -5.24 6.92 -15.01
CA PRO A 123 -4.20 6.64 -15.99
C PRO A 123 -4.08 5.13 -16.18
N ASP A 124 -4.09 4.66 -17.43
CA ASP A 124 -4.05 3.23 -17.78
C ASP A 124 -5.30 2.42 -17.34
N GLY A 125 -6.43 3.10 -17.04
CA GLY A 125 -7.63 2.53 -16.43
C GLY A 125 -8.30 1.37 -17.17
N GLN A 126 -8.36 1.39 -18.50
CA GLN A 126 -8.97 0.29 -19.27
C GLN A 126 -8.15 -1.00 -19.19
N VAL A 127 -6.82 -0.90 -19.29
CA VAL A 127 -5.92 -2.05 -19.19
C VAL A 127 -5.97 -2.60 -17.77
N LEU A 128 -5.88 -1.72 -16.77
CA LEU A 128 -5.96 -2.07 -15.35
C LEU A 128 -7.26 -2.81 -15.03
N ALA A 129 -8.42 -2.27 -15.42
CA ALA A 129 -9.72 -2.88 -15.16
C ALA A 129 -9.86 -4.26 -15.82
N ARG A 130 -9.32 -4.45 -17.03
CA ARG A 130 -9.30 -5.75 -17.70
C ARG A 130 -8.44 -6.75 -16.93
N THR A 131 -7.24 -6.36 -16.52
CA THR A 131 -6.33 -7.23 -15.76
C THR A 131 -6.92 -7.60 -14.40
N GLN A 132 -7.54 -6.66 -13.70
CA GLN A 132 -8.24 -6.91 -12.42
C GLN A 132 -9.30 -7.99 -12.56
N ARG A 133 -10.18 -7.89 -13.57
CA ARG A 133 -11.22 -8.90 -13.83
C ARG A 133 -10.61 -10.27 -14.12
N LEU A 134 -9.59 -10.33 -14.99
CA LEU A 134 -8.90 -11.59 -15.31
C LEU A 134 -8.30 -12.24 -14.06
N ILE A 135 -7.66 -11.46 -13.19
CA ILE A 135 -7.13 -11.96 -11.92
C ILE A 135 -8.27 -12.50 -11.06
N ARG A 136 -9.36 -11.74 -10.87
CA ARG A 136 -10.53 -12.16 -10.06
C ARG A 136 -11.16 -13.46 -10.55
N ASP A 137 -11.40 -13.55 -11.85
CA ASP A 137 -12.05 -14.72 -12.44
C ASP A 137 -11.17 -15.97 -12.40
N SER A 138 -9.84 -15.78 -12.35
CA SER A 138 -8.87 -16.88 -12.25
C SER A 138 -8.55 -17.32 -10.81
N LEU A 139 -9.07 -16.64 -9.79
CA LEU A 139 -8.75 -16.94 -8.38
C LEU A 139 -9.00 -18.39 -8.00
N PRO A 140 -10.13 -19.03 -8.38
CA PRO A 140 -10.36 -20.44 -8.07
C PRO A 140 -9.25 -21.36 -8.58
N GLN A 141 -8.76 -21.12 -9.81
CA GLN A 141 -7.66 -21.91 -10.39
C GLN A 141 -6.30 -21.53 -9.81
N ALA A 142 -6.13 -20.28 -9.36
CA ALA A 142 -4.90 -19.81 -8.75
C ALA A 142 -4.63 -20.47 -7.38
N LEU A 143 -5.67 -20.91 -6.65
CA LEU A 143 -5.51 -21.52 -5.32
C LEU A 143 -4.55 -22.73 -5.35
N THR A 144 -4.72 -23.65 -6.30
CA THR A 144 -3.84 -24.82 -6.43
C THR A 144 -2.39 -24.42 -6.70
N ARG A 145 -2.17 -23.34 -7.47
CA ARG A 145 -0.83 -22.81 -7.76
C ARG A 145 -0.20 -22.20 -6.51
N ILE A 146 -0.98 -21.45 -5.73
CA ILE A 146 -0.55 -20.89 -4.44
C ILE A 146 -0.15 -22.03 -3.49
N GLU A 147 -0.99 -23.05 -3.35
CA GLU A 147 -0.68 -24.20 -2.49
C GLU A 147 0.61 -24.91 -2.91
N ALA A 148 0.79 -25.15 -4.20
CA ALA A 148 1.99 -25.79 -4.75
C ALA A 148 3.25 -24.94 -4.54
N TYR A 149 3.16 -23.62 -4.76
CA TYR A 149 4.29 -22.70 -4.61
C TYR A 149 4.75 -22.57 -3.16
N TYR A 150 3.80 -22.48 -2.22
CA TYR A 150 4.11 -22.34 -0.79
C TYR A 150 4.23 -23.69 -0.06
N GLY A 151 3.95 -24.81 -0.72
CA GLY A 151 3.98 -26.15 -0.12
C GLY A 151 2.99 -26.34 1.04
N ARG A 152 1.86 -25.62 1.02
CA ARG A 152 0.87 -25.58 2.12
C ARG A 152 -0.54 -25.60 1.55
N ARG A 153 -1.45 -26.35 2.18
CA ARG A 153 -2.86 -26.37 1.79
C ARG A 153 -3.64 -25.19 2.35
N LEU A 154 -4.50 -24.61 1.53
CA LEU A 154 -5.48 -23.60 1.91
C LEU A 154 -6.67 -24.28 2.60
N PRO A 155 -7.25 -23.65 3.63
CA PRO A 155 -8.48 -24.15 4.23
C PRO A 155 -9.64 -24.20 3.22
N PRO A 156 -10.57 -25.15 3.34
CA PRO A 156 -11.74 -25.23 2.46
C PRO A 156 -12.61 -23.96 2.44
N SER A 157 -12.59 -23.17 3.53
CA SER A 157 -13.30 -21.89 3.60
C SER A 157 -12.81 -20.88 2.56
N VAL A 158 -11.56 -20.98 2.10
CA VAL A 158 -10.99 -20.09 1.07
C VAL A 158 -11.68 -20.30 -0.27
N GLN A 159 -11.96 -21.55 -0.65
CA GLN A 159 -12.67 -21.87 -1.90
C GLN A 159 -14.05 -21.19 -1.94
N ARG A 160 -14.82 -21.31 -0.85
CA ARG A 160 -16.12 -20.62 -0.70
C ARG A 160 -16.00 -19.11 -0.91
N ILE A 161 -14.94 -18.49 -0.38
CA ILE A 161 -14.74 -17.05 -0.46
C ILE A 161 -14.42 -16.62 -1.91
N VAL A 162 -13.50 -17.30 -2.59
CA VAL A 162 -13.14 -16.96 -3.98
C VAL A 162 -14.26 -17.26 -4.98
N ASP A 163 -15.13 -18.23 -4.70
CA ASP A 163 -16.29 -18.53 -5.54
C ASP A 163 -17.45 -17.54 -5.32
N SER A 164 -17.45 -16.81 -4.20
CA SER A 164 -18.50 -15.84 -3.86
C SER A 164 -18.32 -14.49 -4.58
N PRO A 165 -19.36 -13.63 -4.59
CA PRO A 165 -19.24 -12.25 -5.08
C PRO A 165 -18.17 -11.43 -4.36
N LEU A 166 -17.76 -11.83 -3.15
CA LEU A 166 -16.73 -11.14 -2.39
C LEU A 166 -15.39 -11.07 -3.14
N ARG A 167 -15.12 -11.99 -4.09
CA ARG A 167 -13.92 -11.91 -4.93
C ARG A 167 -13.76 -10.57 -5.62
N LEU A 168 -14.85 -9.83 -5.87
CA LEU A 168 -14.86 -8.52 -6.51
C LEU A 168 -14.64 -7.36 -5.53
N HIS A 169 -14.35 -7.64 -4.25
CA HIS A 169 -14.08 -6.60 -3.27
C HIS A 169 -12.89 -5.72 -3.69
N ASN A 170 -13.09 -4.40 -3.59
CA ASN A 170 -12.07 -3.41 -3.85
C ASN A 170 -11.32 -3.08 -2.56
N PHE A 171 -10.05 -3.47 -2.47
CA PHE A 171 -9.23 -3.19 -1.29
C PHE A 171 -8.52 -1.84 -1.35
N LEU A 172 -8.63 -1.09 -2.45
CA LEU A 172 -7.89 0.15 -2.65
C LEU A 172 -8.84 1.35 -2.76
N PRO A 173 -8.56 2.45 -2.07
CA PRO A 173 -9.20 3.71 -2.39
C PRO A 173 -8.70 4.19 -3.75
N ARG A 174 -9.39 5.18 -4.33
CA ARG A 174 -8.91 5.82 -5.54
C ARG A 174 -7.71 6.71 -5.23
N GLU A 175 -6.67 6.65 -6.08
CA GLU A 175 -5.42 7.36 -5.80
C GLU A 175 -4.76 7.93 -7.06
N TYR A 176 -4.15 9.11 -6.95
CA TYR A 176 -3.32 9.74 -7.98
C TYR A 176 -1.94 10.03 -7.42
N LEU A 177 -0.91 9.50 -8.07
CA LEU A 177 0.46 9.88 -7.76
C LEU A 177 0.89 11.02 -8.67
N LEU A 178 1.34 12.12 -8.08
CA LEU A 178 1.89 13.28 -8.76
C LEU A 178 3.37 13.43 -8.37
N PHE A 179 4.13 14.12 -9.21
CA PHE A 179 5.50 14.54 -8.91
C PHE A 179 5.59 16.05 -9.01
N GLY A 180 6.18 16.75 -8.05
CA GLY A 180 6.21 18.21 -8.05
C GLY A 180 7.03 18.78 -6.92
N THR A 181 7.07 20.12 -6.82
CA THR A 181 7.86 20.81 -5.78
C THR A 181 7.27 20.58 -4.39
N SER A 182 8.14 20.22 -3.43
CA SER A 182 7.78 19.99 -2.04
C SER A 182 7.20 21.24 -1.37
N LEU A 183 6.30 21.02 -0.40
CA LEU A 183 5.61 22.10 0.32
C LEU A 183 6.55 22.89 1.25
N ASP A 184 7.67 22.29 1.67
CA ASP A 184 8.58 22.90 2.65
C ASP A 184 9.93 23.33 2.08
N ALA A 185 10.41 22.67 1.03
CA ALA A 185 11.74 22.90 0.47
C ALA A 185 11.63 22.82 -1.06
N GLY A 186 12.23 23.76 -1.79
CA GLY A 186 12.08 23.91 -3.25
C GLY A 186 12.52 22.73 -4.13
N GLU A 187 12.84 21.58 -3.54
CA GLU A 187 13.17 20.34 -4.23
C GLU A 187 11.90 19.57 -4.63
N HIS A 188 12.02 18.73 -5.66
CA HIS A 188 10.91 17.89 -6.11
C HIS A 188 10.75 16.62 -5.26
N THR A 189 9.51 16.15 -5.17
CA THR A 189 9.12 14.89 -4.51
C THR A 189 7.81 14.35 -5.12
N SER A 190 7.42 13.14 -4.71
CA SER A 190 6.13 12.54 -5.04
C SER A 190 5.04 12.92 -4.04
N PHE A 191 3.81 13.02 -4.53
CA PHE A 191 2.61 13.31 -3.76
C PHE A 191 1.53 12.27 -4.09
N LEU A 192 1.10 11.51 -3.09
CA LEU A 192 -0.04 10.61 -3.24
C LEU A 192 -1.30 11.34 -2.81
N PHE A 193 -2.21 11.57 -3.75
CA PHE A 193 -3.57 12.00 -3.47
C PHE A 193 -4.44 10.76 -3.39
N GLN A 194 -5.02 10.49 -2.24
CA GLN A 194 -5.81 9.30 -1.98
C GLN A 194 -7.18 9.69 -1.46
N GLU A 195 -8.23 9.02 -1.90
CA GLU A 195 -9.55 9.19 -1.33
C GLU A 195 -9.53 8.84 0.17
N PHE A 196 -10.18 9.68 0.98
CA PHE A 196 -10.23 9.49 2.42
C PHE A 196 -11.05 8.23 2.75
N THR A 197 -10.40 7.28 3.40
CA THR A 197 -11.05 6.07 3.91
C THR A 197 -11.33 6.25 5.41
N GLU A 198 -12.60 6.17 5.79
CA GLU A 198 -13.00 6.08 7.19
C GLU A 198 -12.86 4.62 7.70
N GLY A 199 -12.31 4.45 8.89
CA GLY A 199 -12.25 3.15 9.53
C GLY A 199 -11.29 3.12 10.72
N THR A 200 -11.33 2.00 11.44
CA THR A 200 -10.40 1.72 12.53
C THR A 200 -9.18 0.97 11.97
N PRO A 201 -7.95 1.39 12.28
CA PRO A 201 -6.75 0.63 11.91
C PRO A 201 -6.81 -0.81 12.42
N LEU A 202 -6.34 -1.76 11.62
CA LEU A 202 -6.37 -3.18 11.98
C LEU A 202 -5.59 -3.48 13.27
N HIS A 203 -4.54 -2.72 13.56
CA HIS A 203 -3.75 -2.89 14.78
C HIS A 203 -4.56 -2.70 16.08
N ASP A 204 -5.58 -1.83 16.03
CA ASP A 204 -6.48 -1.49 17.14
C ASP A 204 -7.65 -2.48 17.29
N ILE A 205 -7.78 -3.43 16.36
CA ILE A 205 -8.88 -4.38 16.34
C ILE A 205 -8.40 -5.74 16.82
N ASP A 206 -9.18 -6.33 17.73
CA ASP A 206 -8.99 -7.74 18.09
C ASP A 206 -9.57 -8.63 16.97
N VAL A 207 -8.70 -9.26 16.18
CA VAL A 207 -9.07 -10.07 15.00
C VAL A 207 -10.17 -11.12 15.29
N PRO A 208 -10.16 -11.85 16.42
CA PRO A 208 -11.24 -12.75 16.84
C PRO A 208 -12.61 -12.10 17.02
N THR A 209 -12.70 -10.77 17.14
CA THR A 209 -13.96 -10.02 17.29
C THR A 209 -14.51 -9.47 15.97
N LEU A 210 -13.75 -9.55 14.88
CA LEU A 210 -14.18 -9.06 13.56
C LEU A 210 -15.50 -9.72 13.13
N ALA A 211 -16.39 -8.96 12.49
CA ALA A 211 -17.59 -9.52 11.89
C ALA A 211 -17.22 -10.59 10.83
N PRO A 212 -18.04 -11.65 10.63
CA PRO A 212 -17.73 -12.72 9.68
C PRO A 212 -17.37 -12.24 8.28
N GLN A 213 -18.10 -11.26 7.74
CA GLN A 213 -17.81 -10.67 6.44
C GLN A 213 -16.43 -10.00 6.37
N ARG A 214 -16.02 -9.26 7.42
CA ARG A 214 -14.70 -8.62 7.49
C ARG A 214 -13.58 -9.66 7.57
N ARG A 215 -13.83 -10.80 8.21
CA ARG A 215 -12.87 -11.93 8.18
C ARG A 215 -12.74 -12.51 6.79
N ASP A 216 -13.85 -12.73 6.08
CA ASP A 216 -13.83 -13.23 4.71
C ASP A 216 -13.08 -12.25 3.77
N GLU A 217 -13.26 -10.93 3.96
CA GLU A 217 -12.52 -9.89 3.24
C GLU A 217 -11.01 -9.96 3.52
N MET A 218 -10.62 -10.11 4.78
CA MET A 218 -9.21 -10.24 5.15
C MET A 218 -8.58 -11.56 4.63
N ILE A 219 -9.35 -12.65 4.57
CA ILE A 219 -8.93 -13.92 3.95
C ILE A 219 -8.67 -13.71 2.45
N LEU A 220 -9.61 -13.07 1.75
CA LEU A 220 -9.46 -12.75 0.33
C LEU A 220 -8.24 -11.85 0.10
N LEU A 221 -8.07 -10.79 0.92
CA LEU A 221 -6.88 -9.94 0.87
C LEU A 221 -5.59 -10.75 1.00
N SER A 222 -5.55 -11.70 1.94
CA SER A 222 -4.40 -12.58 2.16
C SER A 222 -4.10 -13.45 0.94
N VAL A 223 -5.13 -14.04 0.32
CA VAL A 223 -4.98 -14.83 -0.91
C VAL A 223 -4.40 -13.98 -2.05
N LEU A 224 -4.91 -12.76 -2.23
CA LEU A 224 -4.45 -11.86 -3.28
C LEU A 224 -3.01 -11.40 -3.08
N LEU A 225 -2.60 -11.14 -1.84
CA LEU A 225 -1.22 -10.81 -1.51
C LEU A 225 -0.26 -11.99 -1.73
N LEU A 226 -0.69 -13.21 -1.38
CA LEU A 226 0.08 -14.42 -1.66
C LEU A 226 0.26 -14.64 -3.16
N LEU A 227 -0.80 -14.40 -3.95
CA LEU A 227 -0.79 -14.48 -5.41
C LEU A 227 0.12 -13.40 -6.02
N LEU A 228 -0.03 -12.14 -5.60
CA LEU A 228 0.83 -11.02 -6.01
C LEU A 228 2.30 -11.36 -5.80
N ARG A 229 2.67 -11.82 -4.58
CA ARG A 229 4.04 -12.21 -4.26
C ARG A 229 4.53 -13.33 -5.17
N MET A 230 3.71 -14.36 -5.38
CA MET A 230 4.06 -15.52 -6.20
C MET A 230 4.37 -15.12 -7.65
N GLU A 231 3.51 -14.31 -8.27
CA GLU A 231 3.65 -13.93 -9.69
C GLU A 231 4.74 -12.87 -9.90
N THR A 232 4.78 -11.85 -9.04
CA THR A 232 5.56 -10.62 -9.29
C THR A 232 6.80 -10.52 -8.41
N GLY A 233 6.81 -11.18 -7.25
CA GLY A 233 7.82 -10.99 -6.23
C GLY A 233 7.64 -9.72 -5.40
N ILE A 234 6.56 -8.97 -5.57
CA ILE A 234 6.26 -7.75 -4.83
C ILE A 234 5.48 -8.06 -3.55
N VAL A 235 5.79 -7.35 -2.46
CA VAL A 235 5.04 -7.38 -1.20
C VAL A 235 4.83 -5.94 -0.71
N PRO A 236 3.61 -5.53 -0.31
CA PRO A 236 3.39 -4.21 0.27
C PRO A 236 4.15 -4.04 1.58
N ASP A 237 4.66 -2.84 1.82
CA ASP A 237 5.30 -2.49 3.07
C ASP A 237 4.26 -2.22 4.16
N THR A 238 3.86 -3.27 4.88
CA THR A 238 2.89 -3.20 5.99
C THR A 238 3.59 -3.21 7.36
N ARG A 239 4.77 -2.58 7.49
CA ARG A 239 5.52 -2.56 8.75
C ARG A 239 4.62 -2.15 9.93
N PRO A 240 4.65 -2.88 11.06
CA PRO A 240 3.87 -2.50 12.25
C PRO A 240 4.48 -1.27 12.92
N ARG A 241 3.67 -0.57 13.71
CA ARG A 241 4.08 0.63 14.46
C ARG A 241 5.31 0.38 15.36
N ASP A 242 5.39 -0.81 15.96
CA ASP A 242 6.54 -1.29 16.75
C ASP A 242 7.20 -2.51 16.11
N PHE A 243 8.18 -2.27 15.25
CA PHE A 243 8.92 -3.29 14.49
C PHE A 243 9.61 -4.35 15.38
N LEU A 244 9.96 -4.00 16.61
CA LEU A 244 10.77 -4.84 17.50
C LEU A 244 9.98 -5.82 18.37
N LEU A 245 8.66 -5.65 18.48
CA LEU A 245 7.83 -6.39 19.45
C LEU A 245 6.83 -7.36 18.81
N HIS A 246 6.66 -7.31 17.50
CA HIS A 246 5.58 -8.04 16.83
C HIS A 246 6.11 -8.92 15.72
N HIS A 247 5.91 -10.23 15.86
CA HIS A 247 6.17 -11.21 14.80
C HIS A 247 4.99 -11.31 13.80
N ASP A 248 3.82 -10.75 14.12
CA ASP A 248 2.58 -10.82 13.33
C ASP A 248 2.29 -9.50 12.59
N TRP A 249 3.18 -9.13 11.66
CA TRP A 249 3.21 -7.78 11.04
C TRP A 249 1.91 -7.37 10.36
N PHE A 250 1.31 -8.29 9.62
CA PHE A 250 0.08 -8.02 8.87
C PHE A 250 -1.10 -7.68 9.78
N THR A 251 -1.15 -8.21 11.01
CA THR A 251 -2.24 -7.97 11.96
C THR A 251 -2.05 -6.72 12.82
N LYS A 252 -0.88 -6.07 12.71
CA LYS A 252 -0.47 -4.92 13.53
C LYS A 252 -0.07 -3.72 12.69
N THR A 253 -0.61 -3.63 11.48
CA THR A 253 -0.34 -2.55 10.54
C THR A 253 -1.37 -1.43 10.65
N ASP A 254 -0.90 -0.20 10.45
CA ASP A 254 -1.75 1.00 10.31
C ASP A 254 -2.29 1.16 8.88
N ASN A 255 -1.77 0.35 7.95
CA ASN A 255 -2.02 0.49 6.53
C ASN A 255 -3.30 -0.21 6.08
N ILE A 256 -3.96 -0.95 6.97
CA ILE A 256 -5.25 -1.61 6.72
C ILE A 256 -6.26 -1.01 7.66
N LEU A 257 -7.33 -0.45 7.11
CA LEU A 257 -8.47 0.06 7.86
C LEU A 257 -9.65 -0.90 7.69
N VAL A 258 -10.38 -1.12 8.77
CA VAL A 258 -11.68 -1.80 8.75
C VAL A 258 -12.74 -0.75 9.03
N GLY A 259 -13.55 -0.48 8.03
CA GLY A 259 -14.55 0.59 8.06
C GLY A 259 -15.95 0.13 7.71
N PRO A 260 -16.88 1.09 7.50
CA PRO A 260 -18.25 0.82 7.07
C PRO A 260 -18.32 0.14 5.70
N HIS A 261 -17.37 0.47 4.82
CA HIS A 261 -17.35 0.01 3.43
C HIS A 261 -16.54 -1.27 3.18
N GLY A 262 -15.76 -1.73 4.16
CA GLY A 262 -14.86 -2.85 3.92
C GLY A 262 -13.58 -2.81 4.73
N VAL A 263 -12.78 -3.84 4.50
CA VAL A 263 -11.33 -3.80 4.62
C VAL A 263 -10.75 -3.00 3.44
N THR A 264 -9.89 -2.02 3.75
CA THR A 264 -9.23 -1.17 2.75
C THR A 264 -7.77 -0.94 3.13
N MET A 265 -6.87 -1.01 2.15
CA MET A 265 -5.46 -0.66 2.30
C MET A 265 -5.24 0.80 1.96
N VAL A 266 -4.64 1.56 2.88
CA VAL A 266 -4.49 3.03 2.75
C VAL A 266 -3.05 3.51 2.59
N ASP A 267 -2.01 2.71 2.84
CA ASP A 267 -0.64 3.12 2.48
C ASP A 267 -0.05 2.19 1.44
N THR A 268 -0.02 2.68 0.20
CA THR A 268 0.23 1.94 -1.05
C THR A 268 1.54 2.37 -1.73
N ARG A 269 2.38 3.14 -1.04
CA ARG A 269 3.55 3.81 -1.66
C ARG A 269 4.82 2.97 -1.68
N TRP A 270 4.87 1.95 -0.83
CA TRP A 270 6.10 1.24 -0.53
C TRP A 270 5.91 -0.26 -0.75
N PHE A 271 6.83 -0.80 -1.55
CA PHE A 271 6.81 -2.18 -2.00
C PHE A 271 8.20 -2.76 -1.84
N TRP A 272 8.25 -3.97 -1.29
CA TRP A 272 9.45 -4.79 -1.23
C TRP A 272 9.50 -5.70 -2.44
N GLU A 273 10.59 -5.61 -3.20
CA GLU A 273 10.84 -6.50 -4.33
C GLU A 273 11.75 -7.65 -3.89
N SER A 274 11.17 -8.84 -3.72
CA SER A 274 11.88 -10.02 -3.22
C SER A 274 12.99 -10.54 -4.14
N ARG A 275 13.01 -10.10 -5.41
CA ARG A 275 14.02 -10.49 -6.41
C ARG A 275 15.29 -9.62 -6.36
N GLU A 276 15.25 -8.42 -5.76
CA GLU A 276 16.40 -7.50 -5.64
C GLU A 276 17.44 -7.94 -4.58
N ASN A 277 18.53 -7.19 -4.34
CA ASN A 277 19.72 -7.57 -3.53
C ASN A 277 19.39 -8.12 -2.13
N VAL A 278 20.16 -9.10 -1.61
CA VAL A 278 20.12 -9.73 -0.27
C VAL A 278 19.74 -8.82 0.91
N ILE A 279 20.16 -7.54 0.92
CA ILE A 279 19.80 -6.57 1.96
C ILE A 279 18.31 -6.16 1.86
N ARG A 280 17.78 -5.98 0.64
CA ARG A 280 16.34 -5.80 0.33
C ARG A 280 15.56 -7.12 0.27
N ARG A 281 16.22 -8.25 -0.05
CA ARG A 281 15.69 -9.61 0.21
C ARG A 281 15.51 -9.89 1.68
N GLY A 282 16.04 -8.99 2.55
CA GLY A 282 16.18 -9.08 4.00
C GLY A 282 15.68 -10.43 4.46
N ILE A 283 16.62 -11.39 4.58
CA ILE A 283 16.58 -12.88 4.64
C ILE A 283 15.35 -13.55 5.33
N VAL A 284 14.46 -12.74 5.87
CA VAL A 284 13.44 -13.01 6.86
C VAL A 284 12.09 -12.33 6.51
N LEU A 285 12.03 -11.16 5.87
CA LEU A 285 10.81 -10.31 5.89
C LEU A 285 9.68 -10.68 4.92
N PRO A 286 9.89 -10.83 3.59
CA PRO A 286 8.79 -11.19 2.68
C PRO A 286 8.23 -12.58 3.00
N GLU A 287 9.12 -13.48 3.42
CA GLU A 287 8.72 -14.80 3.88
C GLU A 287 7.90 -14.70 5.16
N TRP A 288 8.34 -13.95 6.18
CA TRP A 288 7.57 -13.71 7.40
C TRP A 288 6.20 -13.10 7.14
N ILE A 289 6.09 -12.15 6.22
CA ILE A 289 4.78 -11.58 5.83
C ILE A 289 3.89 -12.69 5.28
N ALA A 290 4.38 -13.53 4.38
CA ALA A 290 3.60 -14.67 3.91
C ALA A 290 3.25 -15.65 5.04
N ARG A 291 4.15 -15.91 5.99
CA ARG A 291 3.83 -16.74 7.18
C ARG A 291 2.68 -16.13 8.00
N CYS A 292 2.68 -14.81 8.19
CA CYS A 292 1.61 -14.09 8.88
C CYS A 292 0.28 -14.21 8.13
N LEU A 293 0.30 -14.06 6.80
CA LEU A 293 -0.87 -14.26 5.95
C LEU A 293 -1.41 -15.69 6.09
N TRP A 294 -0.52 -16.69 6.08
CA TRP A 294 -0.90 -18.10 6.31
C TRP A 294 -1.49 -18.35 7.69
N LYS A 295 -0.97 -17.70 8.73
CA LYS A 295 -1.54 -17.75 10.09
C LYS A 295 -2.96 -17.17 10.10
N TYR A 296 -3.20 -16.08 9.38
CA TYR A 296 -4.52 -15.47 9.24
C TYR A 296 -5.55 -16.41 8.57
N LEU A 297 -5.07 -17.27 7.66
CA LEU A 297 -5.88 -18.31 7.05
C LEU A 297 -6.20 -19.48 8.01
N GLY A 298 -5.79 -19.43 9.29
CA GLY A 298 -6.16 -20.44 10.29
C GLY A 298 -5.25 -21.68 10.34
N ASN A 299 -4.10 -21.65 9.66
CA ASN A 299 -3.13 -22.75 9.68
C ASN A 299 -1.96 -22.42 10.64
N ALA A 300 -2.10 -22.79 11.91
CA ALA A 300 -1.13 -22.53 12.98
C ALA A 300 0.03 -23.55 13.05
N GLY A 301 0.45 -24.14 11.93
CA GLY A 301 1.56 -25.10 11.88
C GLY A 301 2.86 -24.48 11.37
N TRP A 302 3.83 -24.27 12.26
CA TRP A 302 5.25 -24.11 11.96
C TRP A 302 6.06 -25.00 12.90
#